data_AF-A0A2V8WBS5-F1
#
_entry.id   AF-A0A2V8WBS5-F1
#
_cell.length_a   1.000
_cell.length_b   1.000
_cell.length_c   1.000
_cell.angle_alpha   90.00
_cell.angle_beta   90.00
_cell.angle_gamma   90.00
#
_symmetry.space_group_name_H-M   'P 1'
#
loop_
_entity.id
_entity.type
_entity.pdbx_description
1 polymer ?
#
loop_
_entity_poly.entity_id
_entity_poly.type
_entity_poly.pdbx_seq_one_letter_code
_entity_poly.pdbx_strand_id
1 'polypeptide(L)' 'TLISLPAMMTHASMPKEMQDRVGITEGLVRLSVGIEDVEDIVADLDQALLYV' A
#
# COMPACT_ATOMS: atom_id res chain seq x y z
N THR A 1 0.30 -12.28 -2.49
CA THR A 1 0.22 -10.94 -1.90
C THR A 1 0.61 -9.88 -2.91
N LEU A 2 -0.16 -8.79 -3.01
CA LEU A 2 0.14 -7.64 -3.89
C LEU A 2 0.14 -6.35 -3.08
N ILE A 3 1.07 -5.44 -3.37
CA ILE A 3 1.19 -4.13 -2.71
C ILE A 3 1.14 -3.01 -3.76
N SER A 4 0.60 -1.85 -3.39
CA SER A 4 0.49 -0.69 -4.30
C SER A 4 0.48 0.63 -3.54
N LEU A 5 0.94 1.70 -4.19
CA LEU A 5 0.89 3.08 -3.71
C LEU A 5 -0.23 3.81 -4.49
N PRO A 6 -1.46 3.92 -3.95
CA PRO A 6 -2.60 4.41 -4.73
C PRO A 6 -2.38 5.79 -5.33
N ALA A 7 -1.77 6.72 -4.57
CA ALA A 7 -1.49 8.08 -5.00
C ALA A 7 -0.56 8.17 -6.24
N MET A 8 0.34 7.19 -6.42
CA MET A 8 1.30 7.16 -7.54
C MET A 8 0.96 6.12 -8.62
N MET A 9 -0.02 5.26 -8.38
CA MET A 9 -0.35 4.15 -9.28
C MET A 9 -1.81 4.23 -9.73
N THR A 10 -2.68 3.45 -9.09
CA THR A 10 -4.08 3.25 -9.53
C THR A 10 -4.92 4.53 -9.51
N HIS A 11 -4.55 5.51 -8.69
CA HIS A 11 -5.27 6.79 -8.55
C HIS A 11 -4.41 7.99 -8.97
N ALA A 12 -3.29 7.77 -9.65
CA ALA A 12 -2.34 8.84 -10.03
C ALA A 12 -2.97 9.92 -10.92
N SER A 13 -3.99 9.57 -11.72
CA SER A 13 -4.71 10.52 -12.58
C SER A 13 -5.71 11.40 -11.82
N MET A 14 -6.00 11.09 -10.54
CA MET A 14 -6.91 11.88 -9.72
C MET A 14 -6.20 13.15 -9.24
N PRO A 15 -6.80 14.36 -9.35
CA PRO A 15 -6.23 15.57 -8.78
C PRO A 15 -5.96 15.42 -7.27
N LYS A 16 -4.84 15.97 -6.79
CA LYS A 16 -4.40 15.85 -5.39
C LYS A 16 -5.49 16.22 -4.37
N GLU A 17 -6.23 17.30 -4.64
CA GLU A 17 -7.34 17.74 -3.78
C GLU A 17 -8.45 16.68 -3.67
N MET A 18 -8.76 15.98 -4.76
CA MET A 18 -9.73 14.87 -4.71
C MET A 18 -9.16 13.65 -4.00
N GLN A 19 -7.87 13.32 -4.19
CA GLN A 19 -7.21 12.25 -3.45
C GLN A 19 -7.30 12.49 -1.94
N ASP A 20 -6.98 13.71 -1.50
CA ASP A 20 -7.03 14.10 -0.09
C ASP A 20 -8.45 14.02 0.48
N ARG A 21 -9.45 14.46 -0.30
CA ARG A 21 -10.86 14.40 0.10
C ARG A 21 -11.39 12.98 0.31
N VAL A 22 -10.87 11.98 -0.41
CA VAL A 22 -11.26 10.58 -0.27
C VAL A 22 -10.29 9.78 0.63
N GLY A 23 -9.32 10.44 1.25
CA GLY A 23 -8.38 9.82 2.19
C GLY A 23 -7.21 9.09 1.53
N ILE A 24 -6.92 9.33 0.24
CA ILE A 24 -5.71 8.84 -0.42
C ILE A 24 -4.57 9.79 -0.10
N THR A 25 -3.86 9.51 0.99
CA THR A 25 -2.65 10.25 1.37
C THR A 25 -1.43 9.79 0.57
N GLU A 26 -0.40 10.63 0.44
CA GLU A 26 0.83 10.29 -0.31
C GLU A 26 1.53 9.03 0.23
N GLY A 27 1.54 8.84 1.55
CA GLY A 27 2.11 7.65 2.20
C GLY A 27 1.18 6.44 2.31
N LEU A 28 0.00 6.47 1.69
CA LEU A 28 -0.93 5.35 1.77
C LEU A 28 -0.37 4.13 1.03
N VAL A 29 -0.18 3.03 1.75
CA VAL A 29 0.18 1.72 1.19
C VAL A 29 -1.06 0.83 1.23
N ARG A 30 -1.42 0.26 0.07
CA ARG A 30 -2.54 -0.68 -0.03
C ARG A 30 -2.03 -2.09 -0.28
N LEU A 31 -2.37 -3.00 0.63
CA LEU A 31 -2.05 -4.42 0.56
C LEU A 31 -3.30 -5.24 0.19
N SER A 32 -3.17 -6.10 -0.82
CA SER A 32 -4.10 -7.18 -1.11
C SER A 32 -3.47 -8.47 -0.61
N VAL A 33 -3.94 -8.93 0.56
CA VAL A 33 -3.48 -10.18 1.19
C VAL A 33 -3.87 -11.35 0.29
N GLY A 34 -2.90 -12.20 -0.05
CA GLY A 34 -3.13 -13.39 -0.86
C GLY A 34 -3.54 -14.60 -0.01
N ILE A 35 -3.26 -15.80 -0.51
CA ILE A 35 -3.59 -17.08 0.14
C ILE A 35 -2.33 -17.85 0.56
N GLU A 36 -1.20 -17.16 0.62
CA GLU A 36 0.06 -17.70 1.13
C GLU A 36 -0.02 -17.99 2.64
N ASP A 37 1.01 -18.68 3.14
CA ASP A 37 1.20 -18.92 4.56
C ASP A 37 1.26 -17.58 5.33
N VAL A 38 0.59 -17.51 6.48
CA VAL A 38 0.44 -16.25 7.22
C VAL A 38 1.75 -15.83 7.86
N GLU A 39 2.54 -16.79 8.34
CA GLU A 39 3.84 -16.54 8.93
C GLU A 39 4.83 -15.98 7.90
N ASP A 40 4.77 -16.46 6.64
CA ASP A 40 5.60 -15.93 5.54
C ASP A 40 5.24 -14.47 5.22
N ILE A 41 3.95 -14.13 5.14
CA ILE A 41 3.50 -12.75 4.86
C ILE A 41 3.92 -11.81 6.00
N VAL A 42 3.77 -12.24 7.26
CA VAL A 42 4.17 -11.43 8.42
C VAL A 42 5.69 -11.22 8.44
N ALA A 43 6.48 -12.28 8.22
CA ALA A 43 7.93 -12.18 8.21
C ALA A 43 8.46 -11.24 7.10
N ASP A 44 7.85 -11.27 5.91
CA ASP A 44 8.19 -10.38 4.79
C ASP A 44 7.91 -8.91 5.14
N LEU A 45 6.74 -8.63 5.74
CA LEU A 45 6.37 -7.27 6.17
C LEU A 45 7.26 -6.77 7.32
N ASP A 46 7.55 -7.61 8.31
CA ASP A 46 8.44 -7.27 9.43
C ASP A 46 9.84 -6.93 8.93
N GLN A 47 10.37 -7.72 7.99
CA GLN A 47 11.68 -7.46 7.38
C GLN A 47 11.68 -6.15 6.59
N ALA A 48 10.63 -5.86 5.81
CA ALA A 48 10.53 -4.63 5.04
C ALA A 48 10.46 -3.36 5.92
N LEU A 49 9.77 -3.42 7.06
CA LEU A 49 9.61 -2.29 7.97
C LEU A 49 10.90 -1.88 8.71
N LEU A 50 11.93 -2.73 8.71
CA LEU A 50 13.25 -2.38 9.26
C LEU A 50 14.03 -1.39 8.38
N TYR A 51 13.63 -1.21 7.12
CA TYR A 51 14.31 -0.33 6.15
C TYR A 51 13.65 1.04 6.00
N VAL A 52 12.68 1.37 6.86
CA VAL A 52 11.95 2.65 6.90
C VAL A 52 12.47 3.50 8.05
#